data_AF-A0A971H150-F1
#
_entry.id   AF-A0A971H150-F1
#
_cell.length_a   1.000
_cell.length_b   1.000
_cell.length_c   1.000
_cell.angle_alpha   90.00
_cell.angle_beta   90.00
_cell.angle_gamma   90.00
#
_symmetry.space_group_name_H-M   'P 1'
#
loop_
_entity.id
_entity.type
_entity.pdbx_description
1 polymer ?
#
loop_
_entity_poly.entity_id
_entity_poly.type
_entity_poly.pdbx_seq_one_letter_code
_entity_poly.pdbx_strand_id
1 'polypeptide(L)'
;MRISEITATKDEIIFTCDKACACGDASVAAYVPVVCGDPQAEFKPARMVAKYEREVAGGRIAIPRFAGDYDQLICRFVVSCSDGAAEGVCYVTEVDPSVATYNYPYPKRIIKAVNVPNNTQEDIDILGLGQTSCGPNQAELMAMHPSDKTITHIYNGKPYYLKKDVVEALDAYLAPYAAREIPCLMRYINGAFLIGERADAEVVEIIQHPKYDYDFPAAYMSAFNVRTEEGLDHFCACTDFLVERYSREDRRYGWCLSFEMGNEVTSQYIWNNAGEMSCEQFMEEYTTIMRLAWLLSRKHYANFRIHTSFDQYFSGRHVPAEPRRYYGMRECIDNIAKYCARDGDFPWNIATHPYPENLSFPDFYHDREPTFAFTTRRVTFKNLEVMPAYMAQEHLLYRGQPRRILFPEQGFNSRDNETYTELEGAHGYCLAYLKIRQQPTIDLFLHHSYMDNPWEFGLNLGIRRFGGQDANGKYIAGEPKPIYYVMRDMDTPAETQRVAEARAFIGEELFDALLSPPKVTEDIDRSREGLSIPGQGNVNRERDADASQEGIVSNFDH
;
A
#
# COMPACT_ATOMS: atom_id res chain seq x y z
N MET A 1 -29.74 -12.82 17.04
CA MET A 1 -28.34 -13.17 17.47
C MET A 1 -27.33 -12.15 16.93
N ARG A 2 -26.19 -11.90 17.60
CA ARG A 2 -25.07 -11.08 17.06
C ARG A 2 -23.75 -11.86 17.11
N ILE A 3 -23.02 -11.88 16.00
CA ILE A 3 -21.67 -12.45 15.86
C ILE A 3 -20.65 -11.34 16.14
N SER A 4 -19.82 -11.52 17.17
CA SER A 4 -18.77 -10.55 17.52
C SER A 4 -17.41 -10.89 16.94
N GLU A 5 -17.16 -12.17 16.67
CA GLU A 5 -15.88 -12.65 16.18
C GLU A 5 -16.08 -13.90 15.33
N ILE A 6 -15.30 -14.03 14.26
CA ILE A 6 -15.15 -15.27 13.50
C ILE A 6 -13.67 -15.63 13.51
N THR A 7 -13.36 -16.77 14.14
CA THR A 7 -12.00 -17.29 14.30
C THR A 7 -11.77 -18.47 13.37
N ALA A 8 -10.74 -18.39 12.54
CA ALA A 8 -10.26 -19.51 11.74
C ALA A 8 -9.14 -20.26 12.46
N THR A 9 -9.31 -21.57 12.60
CA THR A 9 -8.28 -22.50 13.08
C THR A 9 -7.73 -23.31 11.92
N LYS A 10 -6.90 -24.32 12.21
CA LYS A 10 -6.39 -25.22 11.16
C LYS A 10 -7.52 -25.97 10.46
N ASP A 11 -8.54 -26.39 11.20
CA ASP A 11 -9.56 -27.33 10.72
C ASP A 11 -10.99 -26.77 10.75
N GLU A 12 -11.23 -25.68 11.48
CA GLU A 12 -12.58 -25.14 11.73
C GLU A 12 -12.67 -23.61 11.56
N ILE A 13 -13.85 -23.13 11.19
CA ILE A 13 -14.28 -21.74 11.35
C ILE A 13 -15.26 -21.68 12.52
N ILE A 14 -14.94 -20.85 13.51
CA ILE A 14 -15.66 -20.74 14.78
C ILE A 14 -16.29 -19.35 14.87
N PHE A 15 -17.60 -19.29 15.07
CA PHE A 15 -18.37 -18.06 15.26
C PHE A 15 -18.63 -17.87 16.75
N THR A 16 -18.28 -16.71 17.29
CA THR A 16 -18.56 -16.34 18.68
C THR A 16 -19.75 -15.38 18.73
N CYS A 17 -20.73 -15.71 19.59
CA CYS A 17 -21.98 -14.96 19.73
C CYS A 17 -22.03 -14.22 21.08
N ASP A 18 -22.44 -12.94 21.07
CA ASP A 18 -22.49 -12.09 22.28
C ASP A 18 -23.54 -12.49 23.32
N LYS A 19 -24.55 -13.25 22.90
CA LYS A 19 -25.60 -13.78 23.76
C LYS A 19 -25.74 -15.27 23.50
N ALA A 20 -25.91 -16.05 24.57
CA ALA A 20 -26.43 -17.41 24.43
C ALA A 20 -27.75 -17.32 23.67
N CYS A 21 -27.80 -17.86 22.46
CA CYS A 21 -29.05 -17.89 21.73
C CYS A 21 -30.02 -18.78 22.49
N ALA A 22 -31.29 -18.37 22.59
CA ALA A 22 -32.35 -19.29 22.98
C ALA A 22 -32.65 -20.33 21.87
N CYS A 23 -32.04 -20.17 20.69
CA CYS A 23 -32.14 -21.07 19.55
C CYS A 23 -31.15 -22.24 19.71
N GLY A 24 -31.67 -23.46 19.66
CA GLY A 24 -30.85 -24.67 19.68
C GLY A 24 -29.97 -24.80 18.44
N ASP A 25 -30.50 -24.45 17.26
CA ASP A 25 -29.81 -24.62 15.97
C ASP A 25 -29.66 -23.30 15.20
N ALA A 26 -28.56 -23.21 14.44
CA ALA A 26 -28.24 -22.12 13.52
C ALA A 26 -27.81 -22.66 12.15
N SER A 27 -28.22 -21.95 11.10
CA SER A 27 -27.81 -22.17 9.71
C SER A 27 -26.65 -21.24 9.38
N VAL A 28 -25.51 -21.78 8.98
CA VAL A 28 -24.36 -21.03 8.49
C VAL A 28 -24.19 -21.27 6.99
N ALA A 29 -24.25 -20.22 6.19
CA ALA A 29 -23.97 -20.26 4.76
C ALA A 29 -22.68 -19.49 4.44
N ALA A 30 -21.77 -20.13 3.71
CA ALA A 30 -20.51 -19.55 3.26
C ALA A 30 -20.63 -19.18 1.77
N TYR A 31 -20.26 -17.95 1.42
CA TYR A 31 -20.35 -17.42 0.05
C TYR A 31 -18.98 -16.97 -0.44
N VAL A 32 -18.76 -17.11 -1.75
CA VAL A 32 -17.62 -16.47 -2.41
C VAL A 32 -17.75 -14.94 -2.23
N PRO A 33 -16.69 -14.23 -1.82
CA PRO A 33 -16.77 -12.82 -1.45
C PRO A 33 -16.64 -11.89 -2.67
N VAL A 34 -17.45 -12.14 -3.69
CA VAL A 34 -17.51 -11.28 -4.89
C VAL A 34 -18.22 -9.98 -4.53
N VAL A 35 -17.65 -8.84 -4.94
CA VAL A 35 -18.30 -7.54 -4.75
C VAL A 35 -19.34 -7.33 -5.86
N CYS A 36 -20.59 -7.71 -5.58
CA CYS A 36 -21.72 -7.60 -6.51
C CYS A 36 -22.68 -6.46 -6.12
N GLY A 37 -23.07 -5.64 -7.10
CA GLY A 37 -24.13 -4.64 -6.94
C GLY A 37 -23.66 -3.24 -6.54
N ASP A 38 -24.64 -2.40 -6.16
CA ASP A 38 -24.47 -1.07 -5.60
C ASP A 38 -24.16 -1.21 -4.09
N PRO A 39 -23.11 -0.57 -3.52
CA PRO A 39 -22.80 -0.57 -2.08
C PRO A 39 -23.96 -0.18 -1.17
N GLN A 40 -24.95 0.57 -1.67
CA GLN A 40 -26.14 0.95 -0.91
C GLN A 40 -27.29 -0.07 -0.99
N ALA A 41 -27.16 -1.12 -1.82
CA ALA A 41 -28.15 -2.18 -1.92
C ALA A 41 -27.90 -3.31 -0.90
N GLU A 42 -28.95 -4.07 -0.55
CA GLU A 42 -28.82 -5.31 0.22
C GLU A 42 -27.76 -6.22 -0.43
N PHE A 43 -26.91 -6.84 0.40
CA PHE A 43 -25.88 -7.79 -0.04
C PHE A 43 -26.49 -8.84 -0.97
N LYS A 44 -25.97 -8.94 -2.19
CA LYS A 44 -26.35 -9.98 -3.15
C LYS A 44 -25.36 -11.12 -3.05
N PRO A 45 -25.75 -12.28 -2.49
CA PRO A 45 -24.83 -13.41 -2.36
C PRO A 45 -24.37 -13.89 -3.73
N ALA A 46 -23.07 -14.11 -3.86
CA ALA A 46 -22.49 -14.84 -4.98
C ALA A 46 -22.77 -16.35 -4.84
N ARG A 47 -21.96 -17.20 -5.48
CA ARG A 47 -22.05 -18.65 -5.32
C ARG A 47 -21.91 -19.04 -3.84
N MET A 48 -22.85 -19.85 -3.36
CA MET A 48 -22.75 -20.49 -2.04
C MET A 48 -21.75 -21.64 -2.14
N VAL A 49 -20.72 -21.61 -1.29
CA VAL A 49 -19.68 -22.64 -1.20
C VAL A 49 -20.21 -23.84 -0.41
N ALA A 50 -20.81 -23.58 0.75
CA ALA A 50 -21.38 -24.61 1.61
C ALA A 50 -22.45 -24.02 2.53
N LYS A 51 -23.30 -24.91 3.05
CA LYS A 51 -24.29 -24.60 4.08
C LYS A 51 -24.25 -25.67 5.17
N TYR A 52 -24.32 -25.23 6.42
CA TYR A 52 -24.28 -26.10 7.59
C TYR A 52 -25.43 -25.77 8.52
N GLU A 53 -26.08 -26.80 9.06
CA GLU A 53 -26.94 -26.68 10.22
C GLU A 53 -26.13 -27.16 11.44
N ARG A 54 -26.06 -26.32 12.49
CA ARG A 54 -25.24 -26.56 13.68
C ARG A 54 -25.95 -26.12 14.94
N GLU A 55 -25.75 -26.90 16.00
CA GLU A 55 -26.19 -26.51 17.34
C GLU A 55 -25.37 -25.31 17.83
N VAL A 56 -26.03 -24.35 18.49
CA VAL A 56 -25.37 -23.22 19.14
C VAL A 56 -24.94 -23.64 20.54
N ALA A 57 -23.75 -24.21 20.65
CA ALA A 57 -23.22 -24.72 21.92
C ALA A 57 -22.38 -23.66 22.64
N GLY A 58 -22.81 -23.23 23.84
CA GLY A 58 -22.03 -22.31 24.68
C GLY A 58 -21.76 -20.95 24.04
N GLY A 59 -22.67 -20.47 23.17
CA GLY A 59 -22.49 -19.22 22.42
C GLY A 59 -21.50 -19.34 21.25
N ARG A 60 -21.23 -20.55 20.77
CA ARG A 60 -20.36 -20.81 19.63
C ARG A 60 -21.03 -21.67 18.57
N ILE A 61 -20.65 -21.45 17.33
CA ILE A 61 -20.98 -22.31 16.18
C ILE A 61 -19.65 -22.69 15.53
N ALA A 62 -19.48 -23.97 15.18
CA ALA A 62 -18.28 -24.45 14.48
C ALA A 62 -18.66 -25.16 13.19
N ILE A 63 -17.98 -24.78 12.10
CA ILE A 63 -18.07 -25.46 10.81
C ILE A 63 -16.67 -25.90 10.36
N PRO A 64 -16.55 -26.92 9.50
CA PRO A 64 -15.26 -27.25 8.89
C PRO A 64 -14.70 -26.05 8.13
N ARG A 65 -13.39 -25.84 8.19
CA ARG A 65 -12.71 -24.82 7.38
C ARG A 65 -12.76 -25.14 5.89
N PHE A 66 -12.63 -26.42 5.54
CA PHE A 66 -12.60 -26.84 4.14
C PHE A 66 -13.94 -27.43 3.71
N ALA A 67 -14.46 -26.96 2.57
CA ALA A 67 -15.59 -27.54 1.87
C ALA A 67 -15.08 -28.28 0.63
N GLY A 68 -14.75 -29.57 0.79
CA GLY A 68 -13.91 -30.27 -0.19
C GLY A 68 -12.52 -29.63 -0.19
N ASP A 69 -12.02 -29.27 -1.36
CA ASP A 69 -10.72 -28.58 -1.50
C ASP A 69 -10.82 -27.05 -1.33
N TYR A 70 -12.02 -26.49 -1.17
CA TYR A 70 -12.20 -25.04 -1.04
C TYR A 70 -11.97 -24.59 0.41
N ASP A 71 -10.96 -23.74 0.62
CA ASP A 71 -10.70 -23.10 1.90
C ASP A 71 -11.72 -21.99 2.18
N GLN A 72 -12.62 -22.19 3.16
CA GLN A 72 -13.64 -21.20 3.50
C GLN A 72 -13.08 -20.02 4.30
N LEU A 73 -11.77 -19.98 4.58
CA LEU A 73 -11.10 -18.85 5.26
C LEU A 73 -11.45 -17.49 4.63
N ILE A 74 -11.55 -17.42 3.31
CA ILE A 74 -11.84 -16.18 2.57
C ILE A 74 -13.34 -15.88 2.45
N CYS A 75 -14.22 -16.81 2.80
CA CYS A 75 -15.65 -16.66 2.55
C CYS A 75 -16.27 -15.52 3.35
N ARG A 76 -17.33 -14.95 2.78
CA ARG A 76 -18.30 -14.17 3.54
C ARG A 76 -19.36 -15.10 4.11
N PHE A 77 -19.70 -14.94 5.37
CA PHE A 77 -20.65 -15.78 6.06
C PHE A 77 -21.97 -15.07 6.31
N VAL A 78 -23.07 -15.82 6.18
CA VAL A 78 -24.40 -15.43 6.66
C VAL A 78 -24.85 -16.48 7.66
N VAL A 79 -25.12 -16.03 8.89
CA VAL A 79 -25.64 -16.89 9.96
C VAL A 79 -27.10 -16.55 10.16
N SER A 80 -27.97 -17.55 10.22
CA SER A 80 -29.41 -17.39 10.45
C SER A 80 -29.89 -18.34 11.53
N CYS A 81 -30.80 -17.86 12.36
CA CYS A 81 -31.43 -18.59 13.46
C CYS A 81 -32.96 -18.51 13.31
N SER A 82 -33.70 -19.18 14.19
CA SER A 82 -35.18 -19.16 14.18
C SER A 82 -35.78 -17.76 14.32
N ASP A 83 -35.04 -16.80 14.88
CA ASP A 83 -35.41 -15.39 15.07
C ASP A 83 -35.02 -14.47 13.90
N GLY A 84 -34.30 -14.97 12.89
CA GLY A 84 -33.88 -14.22 11.70
C GLY A 84 -32.39 -14.34 11.41
N ALA A 85 -31.89 -13.50 10.49
CA ALA A 85 -30.47 -13.38 10.21
C ALA A 85 -29.72 -12.78 11.44
N ALA A 86 -28.56 -13.32 11.76
CA ALA A 86 -27.69 -12.76 12.77
C ALA A 86 -27.02 -11.47 12.25
N GLU A 87 -26.86 -10.51 13.14
CA GLU A 87 -26.12 -9.28 12.87
C GLU A 87 -24.64 -9.45 13.24
N GLY A 88 -23.80 -8.49 12.87
CA GLY A 88 -22.40 -8.41 13.29
C GLY A 88 -21.42 -8.79 12.19
N VAL A 89 -20.26 -9.31 12.60
CA VAL A 89 -19.17 -9.59 11.67
C VAL A 89 -19.50 -10.80 10.78
N CYS A 90 -18.99 -10.76 9.56
CA CYS A 90 -19.35 -11.70 8.49
C CYS A 90 -18.14 -12.16 7.67
N TYR A 91 -16.94 -11.73 8.06
CA TYR A 91 -15.67 -12.34 7.66
C TYR A 91 -14.91 -12.82 8.88
N VAL A 92 -13.97 -13.73 8.67
CA VAL A 92 -12.94 -14.08 9.65
C VAL A 92 -12.24 -12.79 10.12
N THR A 93 -12.25 -12.57 11.43
CA THR A 93 -11.59 -11.45 12.13
C THR A 93 -10.33 -11.90 12.84
N GLU A 94 -10.23 -13.19 13.14
CA GLU A 94 -9.14 -13.79 13.89
C GLU A 94 -8.63 -15.05 13.18
N VAL A 95 -7.32 -15.21 13.12
CA VAL A 95 -6.70 -16.42 12.57
C VAL A 95 -5.75 -16.97 13.61
N ASP A 96 -6.01 -18.19 14.07
CA ASP A 96 -5.18 -18.87 15.05
C ASP A 96 -3.73 -18.95 14.53
N PRO A 97 -2.71 -18.65 15.36
CA PRO A 97 -1.31 -18.77 14.95
C PRO A 97 -0.93 -20.13 14.37
N SER A 98 -1.61 -21.22 14.74
CA SER A 98 -1.38 -22.57 14.22
C SER A 98 -1.78 -22.74 12.74
N VAL A 99 -2.53 -21.80 12.17
CA VAL A 99 -2.88 -21.79 10.74
C VAL A 99 -1.67 -21.45 9.88
N ALA A 100 -0.80 -20.56 10.37
CA ALA A 100 0.34 -20.10 9.61
C ALA A 100 1.45 -21.16 9.56
N THR A 101 2.03 -21.36 8.39
CA THR A 101 3.23 -22.20 8.22
C THR A 101 4.42 -21.62 8.99
N TYR A 102 4.57 -20.30 9.00
CA TYR A 102 5.63 -19.56 9.68
C TYR A 102 5.04 -18.55 10.67
N ASN A 103 5.65 -18.44 11.85
CA ASN A 103 5.21 -17.52 12.91
C ASN A 103 6.38 -16.73 13.54
N TYR A 104 7.53 -16.66 12.85
CA TYR A 104 8.68 -15.90 13.32
C TYR A 104 8.32 -14.40 13.54
N PRO A 105 8.96 -13.70 14.48
CA PRO A 105 8.63 -12.30 14.76
C PRO A 105 8.85 -11.40 13.55
N TYR A 106 7.99 -10.39 13.39
CA TYR A 106 8.23 -9.34 12.38
C TYR A 106 9.52 -8.58 12.73
N PRO A 107 10.49 -8.47 11.81
CA PRO A 107 11.79 -7.90 12.11
C PRO A 107 11.70 -6.39 12.39
N LYS A 108 12.44 -5.92 13.39
CA LYS A 108 12.72 -4.49 13.55
C LYS A 108 13.83 -4.12 12.57
N ARG A 109 13.62 -3.06 11.78
CA ARG A 109 14.56 -2.57 10.77
C ARG A 109 14.71 -1.06 10.87
N ILE A 110 15.82 -0.56 10.35
CA ILE A 110 15.96 0.87 10.08
C ILE A 110 15.05 1.25 8.91
N ILE A 111 14.63 2.51 8.87
CA ILE A 111 13.69 3.01 7.87
C ILE A 111 14.33 3.20 6.49
N LYS A 112 15.66 3.28 6.41
CA LYS A 112 16.43 3.61 5.20
C LYS A 112 16.32 2.54 4.12
N ALA A 113 15.77 2.90 2.96
CA ALA A 113 15.60 2.02 1.81
C ALA A 113 15.77 2.75 0.47
N VAL A 114 16.29 2.04 -0.53
CA VAL A 114 16.36 2.39 -1.97
C VAL A 114 16.39 1.10 -2.78
N ASN A 115 15.73 1.08 -3.94
CA ASN A 115 15.74 -0.09 -4.82
C ASN A 115 17.01 -0.14 -5.68
N VAL A 116 18.04 -0.82 -5.18
CA VAL A 116 19.34 -0.99 -5.86
C VAL A 116 19.23 -2.07 -6.96
N PRO A 117 19.68 -1.79 -8.20
CA PRO A 117 19.67 -2.74 -9.30
C PRO A 117 20.80 -3.78 -9.17
N ASN A 118 20.64 -4.90 -9.88
CA ASN A 118 21.52 -6.06 -9.75
C ASN A 118 23.00 -5.82 -10.13
N ASN A 119 23.32 -4.77 -10.91
CA ASN A 119 24.68 -4.47 -11.34
C ASN A 119 25.49 -3.61 -10.37
N THR A 120 24.91 -3.14 -9.26
CA THR A 120 25.57 -2.25 -8.29
C THR A 120 25.21 -2.63 -6.85
N GLN A 121 25.17 -3.93 -6.56
CA GLN A 121 24.69 -4.44 -5.27
C GLN A 121 25.58 -4.05 -4.08
N GLU A 122 26.83 -3.65 -4.30
CA GLU A 122 27.70 -3.09 -3.27
C GLU A 122 27.08 -1.87 -2.58
N ASP A 123 26.24 -1.10 -3.28
CA ASP A 123 25.55 0.06 -2.72
C ASP A 123 24.56 -0.32 -1.61
N ILE A 124 24.05 -1.55 -1.60
CA ILE A 124 23.18 -2.03 -0.52
C ILE A 124 23.93 -1.97 0.82
N ASP A 125 25.20 -2.39 0.81
CA ASP A 125 26.06 -2.44 1.99
C ASP A 125 26.63 -1.06 2.31
N ILE A 126 27.08 -0.30 1.30
CA ILE A 126 27.64 1.05 1.46
C ILE A 126 26.60 2.01 2.04
N LEU A 127 25.37 1.98 1.52
CA LEU A 127 24.29 2.83 1.99
C LEU A 127 23.70 2.32 3.31
N GLY A 128 24.00 1.08 3.73
CA GLY A 128 23.45 0.48 4.94
C GLY A 128 21.92 0.42 4.89
N LEU A 129 21.36 -0.17 3.84
CA LEU A 129 19.91 -0.27 3.65
C LEU A 129 19.30 -1.31 4.59
N GLY A 130 18.14 -1.00 5.17
CA GLY A 130 17.43 -1.92 6.07
C GLY A 130 16.28 -2.68 5.42
N GLN A 131 15.76 -2.16 4.32
CA GLN A 131 14.56 -2.63 3.61
C GLN A 131 14.67 -2.33 2.11
N THR A 132 13.82 -2.97 1.30
CA THR A 132 13.69 -2.74 -0.15
C THR A 132 12.24 -2.90 -0.59
N SER A 133 11.91 -2.59 -1.84
CA SER A 133 10.63 -2.95 -2.45
C SER A 133 10.78 -3.62 -3.82
N CYS A 134 9.73 -4.29 -4.25
CA CYS A 134 9.56 -4.77 -5.63
C CYS A 134 8.11 -4.60 -6.08
N GLY A 135 7.89 -4.55 -7.39
CA GLY A 135 6.55 -4.36 -7.98
C GLY A 135 6.07 -5.59 -8.74
N PRO A 136 5.73 -6.73 -8.09
CA PRO A 136 5.15 -7.86 -8.80
C PRO A 136 3.84 -7.43 -9.48
N ASN A 137 3.72 -7.73 -10.77
CA ASN A 137 2.57 -7.40 -11.59
C ASN A 137 1.79 -8.67 -11.94
N GLN A 138 0.53 -8.78 -11.52
CA GLN A 138 -0.29 -9.97 -11.76
C GLN A 138 -0.42 -10.30 -13.26
N ALA A 139 -0.58 -9.28 -14.11
CA ALA A 139 -0.69 -9.46 -15.56
C ALA A 139 0.60 -9.97 -16.22
N GLU A 140 1.76 -9.66 -15.63
CA GLU A 140 3.03 -10.18 -16.09
C GLU A 140 3.25 -11.61 -15.58
N LEU A 141 2.93 -11.87 -14.32
CA LEU A 141 3.17 -13.13 -13.62
C LEU A 141 2.30 -14.28 -14.14
N MET A 142 1.02 -14.04 -14.45
CA MET A 142 0.08 -15.13 -14.73
C MET A 142 0.07 -15.54 -16.22
N ALA A 143 -0.27 -16.80 -16.46
CA ALA A 143 -0.51 -17.38 -17.78
C ALA A 143 -1.79 -18.25 -17.74
N MET A 144 -2.51 -18.33 -18.86
CA MET A 144 -3.80 -19.03 -18.92
C MET A 144 -3.62 -20.55 -18.99
N HIS A 145 -2.54 -20.99 -19.64
CA HIS A 145 -2.33 -22.39 -19.97
C HIS A 145 -0.97 -22.91 -19.49
N PRO A 146 -0.87 -24.21 -19.16
CA PRO A 146 0.39 -24.81 -18.77
C PRO A 146 1.35 -24.89 -19.95
N SER A 147 2.63 -24.70 -19.67
CA SER A 147 3.74 -25.01 -20.57
C SER A 147 4.99 -25.39 -19.78
N ASP A 148 6.06 -25.79 -20.48
CA ASP A 148 7.40 -25.97 -19.92
C ASP A 148 8.00 -24.68 -19.33
N LYS A 149 7.39 -23.52 -19.65
CA LYS A 149 7.75 -22.20 -19.14
C LYS A 149 6.83 -21.69 -18.03
N THR A 150 5.99 -22.55 -17.46
CA THR A 150 5.11 -22.18 -16.34
C THR A 150 5.41 -22.96 -15.08
N ILE A 151 5.15 -22.34 -13.93
CA ILE A 151 5.04 -22.96 -12.62
C ILE A 151 3.55 -23.18 -12.35
N THR A 152 3.16 -24.43 -12.09
CA THR A 152 1.77 -24.74 -11.69
C THR A 152 1.62 -24.52 -10.19
N HIS A 153 0.64 -23.71 -9.80
CA HIS A 153 0.19 -23.50 -8.43
C HIS A 153 -1.20 -24.11 -8.24
N ILE A 154 -1.41 -24.92 -7.20
CA ILE A 154 -2.73 -25.51 -6.91
C ILE A 154 -3.40 -24.66 -5.83
N TYR A 155 -4.53 -24.05 -6.17
CA TYR A 155 -5.32 -23.26 -5.25
C TYR A 155 -6.79 -23.71 -5.29
N ASN A 156 -7.37 -24.01 -4.12
CA ASN A 156 -8.73 -24.56 -3.98
C ASN A 156 -9.03 -25.75 -4.92
N GLY A 157 -8.06 -26.65 -5.09
CA GLY A 157 -8.17 -27.84 -5.95
C GLY A 157 -8.04 -27.58 -7.45
N LYS A 158 -7.80 -26.33 -7.88
CA LYS A 158 -7.64 -25.95 -9.29
C LYS A 158 -6.19 -25.53 -9.60
N PRO A 159 -5.66 -25.85 -10.80
CA PRO A 159 -4.36 -25.36 -11.23
C PRO A 159 -4.43 -23.94 -11.78
N TYR A 160 -3.44 -23.13 -11.40
CA TYR A 160 -3.14 -21.80 -11.95
C TYR A 160 -1.68 -21.79 -12.40
N TYR A 161 -1.35 -20.97 -13.41
CA TYR A 161 -0.03 -21.00 -14.03
C TYR A 161 0.66 -19.64 -13.91
N LEU A 162 1.91 -19.67 -13.45
CA LEU A 162 2.76 -18.50 -13.31
C LEU A 162 3.94 -18.62 -14.30
N LYS A 163 4.26 -17.55 -15.03
CA LYS A 163 5.38 -17.50 -15.96
C LYS A 163 6.69 -17.67 -15.20
N LYS A 164 7.42 -18.73 -15.52
CA LYS A 164 8.60 -19.17 -14.78
C LYS A 164 9.74 -18.16 -14.84
N ASP A 165 9.99 -17.59 -16.01
CA ASP A 165 11.03 -16.58 -16.24
C ASP A 165 10.78 -15.29 -15.43
N VAL A 166 9.53 -14.84 -15.36
CA VAL A 166 9.13 -13.68 -14.55
C VAL A 166 9.36 -13.95 -13.06
N VAL A 167 8.96 -15.14 -12.59
CA VAL A 167 9.20 -15.55 -11.19
C VAL A 167 10.69 -15.68 -10.88
N GLU A 168 11.47 -16.31 -11.76
CA GLU A 168 12.92 -16.48 -11.56
C GLU A 168 13.67 -15.15 -11.60
N ALA A 169 13.21 -14.18 -12.40
CA ALA A 169 13.75 -12.82 -12.39
C ALA A 169 13.46 -12.10 -11.07
N LEU A 170 12.26 -12.28 -10.51
CA LEU A 170 11.91 -11.75 -9.19
C LEU A 170 12.73 -12.41 -8.08
N ASP A 171 12.91 -13.74 -8.11
CA ASP A 171 13.78 -14.46 -7.19
C ASP A 171 15.22 -13.90 -7.22
N ALA A 172 15.75 -13.69 -8.44
CA ALA A 172 17.11 -13.19 -8.63
C ALA A 172 17.28 -11.74 -8.13
N TYR A 173 16.23 -10.91 -8.24
CA TYR A 173 16.22 -9.57 -7.65
C TYR A 173 16.22 -9.61 -6.11
N LEU A 174 15.46 -10.53 -5.50
CA LEU A 174 15.28 -10.58 -4.05
C LEU A 174 16.39 -11.34 -3.31
N ALA A 175 17.04 -12.32 -3.94
CA ALA A 175 18.05 -13.15 -3.30
C ALA A 175 19.22 -12.37 -2.63
N PRO A 176 19.79 -11.32 -3.24
CA PRO A 176 20.84 -10.50 -2.61
C PRO A 176 20.40 -9.78 -1.34
N TYR A 177 19.14 -9.33 -1.29
CA TYR A 177 18.56 -8.69 -0.11
C TYR A 177 18.28 -9.71 0.99
N ALA A 178 17.73 -10.87 0.63
CA ALA A 178 17.49 -11.97 1.57
C ALA A 178 18.78 -12.48 2.22
N ALA A 179 19.88 -12.57 1.46
CA ALA A 179 21.21 -12.93 1.96
C ALA A 179 21.77 -11.93 2.99
N ARG A 180 21.29 -10.69 2.96
CA ARG A 180 21.62 -9.61 3.91
C ARG A 180 20.58 -9.43 5.01
N GLU A 181 19.58 -10.32 5.06
CA GLU A 181 18.44 -10.21 5.98
C GLU A 181 17.63 -8.91 5.82
N ILE A 182 17.57 -8.39 4.59
CA ILE A 182 16.81 -7.22 4.22
C ILE A 182 15.46 -7.69 3.66
N PRO A 183 14.32 -7.42 4.34
CA PRO A 183 13.01 -7.78 3.84
C PRO A 183 12.53 -6.80 2.77
N CYS A 184 11.64 -7.30 1.92
CA CYS A 184 11.03 -6.57 0.83
C CYS A 184 9.55 -6.28 1.12
N LEU A 185 9.11 -5.07 0.76
CA LEU A 185 7.71 -4.70 0.55
C LEU A 185 7.33 -5.01 -0.91
N MET A 186 6.28 -5.80 -1.12
CA MET A 186 5.74 -6.04 -2.46
C MET A 186 4.65 -5.01 -2.78
N ARG A 187 4.90 -4.09 -3.72
CA ARG A 187 3.84 -3.28 -4.33
C ARG A 187 3.13 -4.13 -5.38
N TYR A 188 2.05 -4.77 -4.97
CA TYR A 188 1.35 -5.73 -5.80
C TYR A 188 0.35 -5.01 -6.71
N ILE A 189 0.62 -5.02 -8.01
CA ILE A 189 -0.14 -4.27 -9.02
C ILE A 189 -0.76 -5.20 -10.07
N ASN A 190 -1.68 -4.65 -10.87
CA ASN A 190 -2.30 -5.32 -11.99
C ASN A 190 -2.32 -4.39 -13.21
N GLY A 191 -1.33 -4.46 -14.09
CA GLY A 191 -1.21 -3.55 -15.23
C GLY A 191 -0.72 -4.24 -16.49
N ALA A 192 -1.55 -4.26 -17.55
CA ALA A 192 -1.14 -4.77 -18.86
C ALA A 192 -0.58 -3.66 -19.77
N PHE A 193 -0.93 -2.39 -19.50
CA PHE A 193 -0.63 -1.25 -20.38
C PHE A 193 0.86 -1.10 -20.72
N LEU A 194 1.73 -1.10 -19.70
CA LEU A 194 3.18 -0.89 -19.89
C LEU A 194 3.93 -2.16 -20.33
N ILE A 195 3.32 -3.35 -20.17
CA ILE A 195 3.98 -4.61 -20.51
C ILE A 195 3.56 -5.16 -21.89
N GLY A 196 2.43 -4.71 -22.42
CA GLY A 196 1.94 -5.03 -23.77
C GLY A 196 1.80 -6.53 -24.00
N GLU A 197 2.29 -7.02 -25.15
CA GLU A 197 2.23 -8.42 -25.57
C GLU A 197 3.00 -9.40 -24.65
N ARG A 198 3.75 -8.90 -23.66
CA ARG A 198 4.31 -9.75 -22.61
C ARG A 198 3.24 -10.29 -21.66
N ALA A 199 2.09 -9.61 -21.56
CA ALA A 199 0.94 -10.12 -20.84
C ALA A 199 0.26 -11.26 -21.60
N ASP A 200 -0.35 -12.20 -20.87
CA ASP A 200 -1.23 -13.20 -21.49
C ASP A 200 -2.63 -12.58 -21.66
N ALA A 201 -3.09 -12.41 -22.91
CA ALA A 201 -4.31 -11.69 -23.20
C ALA A 201 -5.56 -12.34 -22.59
N GLU A 202 -5.64 -13.68 -22.58
CA GLU A 202 -6.78 -14.41 -22.02
C GLU A 202 -6.86 -14.21 -20.50
N VAL A 203 -5.70 -14.19 -19.83
CA VAL A 203 -5.65 -13.89 -18.40
C VAL A 203 -6.01 -12.44 -18.11
N VAL A 204 -5.53 -11.50 -18.92
CA VAL A 204 -5.80 -10.06 -18.73
C VAL A 204 -7.30 -9.76 -18.73
N GLU A 205 -8.06 -10.38 -19.63
CA GLU A 205 -9.53 -10.25 -19.68
C GLU A 205 -10.22 -10.70 -18.38
N ILE A 206 -9.62 -11.64 -17.65
CA ILE A 206 -10.14 -12.19 -16.40
C ILE A 206 -9.73 -11.34 -15.19
N ILE A 207 -8.46 -10.94 -15.11
CA ILE A 207 -7.89 -10.37 -13.88
C ILE A 207 -8.08 -8.85 -13.76
N GLN A 208 -8.29 -8.14 -14.87
CA GLN A 208 -8.52 -6.70 -14.85
C GLN A 208 -9.94 -6.35 -14.43
N HIS A 209 -10.09 -5.24 -13.71
CA HIS A 209 -11.40 -4.81 -13.26
C HIS A 209 -12.36 -4.65 -14.46
N PRO A 210 -13.61 -5.15 -14.41
CA PRO A 210 -14.51 -5.17 -15.58
C PRO A 210 -14.90 -3.80 -16.15
N LYS A 211 -14.65 -2.72 -15.41
CA LYS A 211 -14.85 -1.33 -15.86
C LYS A 211 -13.55 -0.58 -16.16
N TYR A 212 -12.43 -1.29 -16.28
CA TYR A 212 -11.17 -0.70 -16.69
C TYR A 212 -11.34 0.02 -18.03
N ASP A 213 -10.95 1.29 -18.08
CA ASP A 213 -11.07 2.12 -19.26
C ASP A 213 -9.84 1.96 -20.17
N TYR A 214 -9.94 1.07 -21.15
CA TYR A 214 -8.88 0.82 -22.13
C TYR A 214 -8.63 2.01 -23.08
N ASP A 215 -9.60 2.92 -23.22
CA ASP A 215 -9.52 4.07 -24.12
C ASP A 215 -8.88 5.30 -23.45
N PHE A 216 -8.73 5.28 -22.12
CA PHE A 216 -8.08 6.36 -21.38
C PHE A 216 -6.54 6.28 -21.51
N PRO A 217 -5.87 7.25 -22.14
CA PRO A 217 -4.43 7.14 -22.48
C PRO A 217 -3.48 7.02 -21.30
N ALA A 218 -3.92 7.42 -20.10
CA ALA A 218 -3.15 7.37 -18.86
C ALA A 218 -3.67 6.32 -17.86
N ALA A 219 -4.50 5.37 -18.28
CA ALA A 219 -4.86 4.20 -17.47
C ALA A 219 -3.68 3.23 -17.48
N TYR A 220 -2.68 3.45 -16.62
CA TYR A 220 -1.46 2.62 -16.58
C TYR A 220 -1.69 1.27 -15.90
N MET A 221 -2.61 1.23 -14.94
CA MET A 221 -2.86 0.04 -14.13
C MET A 221 -4.36 -0.11 -13.86
N SER A 222 -4.82 -1.36 -13.88
CA SER A 222 -6.19 -1.74 -13.53
C SER A 222 -6.29 -2.05 -12.03
N ALA A 223 -7.47 -1.85 -11.44
CA ALA A 223 -7.78 -2.49 -10.17
C ALA A 223 -7.82 -4.03 -10.33
N PHE A 224 -7.67 -4.75 -9.22
CA PHE A 224 -7.85 -6.20 -9.21
C PHE A 224 -9.33 -6.56 -9.41
N ASN A 225 -9.62 -7.57 -10.23
CA ASN A 225 -10.99 -8.02 -10.43
C ASN A 225 -11.50 -8.88 -9.26
N VAL A 226 -12.24 -8.28 -8.35
CA VAL A 226 -13.03 -8.99 -7.31
C VAL A 226 -14.53 -8.95 -7.58
N ARG A 227 -14.92 -8.59 -8.82
CA ARG A 227 -16.33 -8.47 -9.27
C ARG A 227 -16.85 -9.71 -9.98
N THR A 228 -15.96 -10.60 -10.40
CA THR A 228 -16.30 -11.94 -10.90
C THR A 228 -15.63 -13.01 -10.04
N GLU A 229 -16.24 -14.18 -9.95
CA GLU A 229 -15.65 -15.30 -9.22
C GLU A 229 -14.31 -15.74 -9.84
N GLU A 230 -14.22 -15.73 -11.17
CA GLU A 230 -13.00 -16.12 -11.88
C GLU A 230 -11.84 -15.14 -11.64
N GLY A 231 -12.09 -13.83 -11.71
CA GLY A 231 -11.10 -12.81 -11.39
C GLY A 231 -10.62 -12.91 -9.94
N LEU A 232 -11.56 -13.13 -9.01
CA LEU A 232 -11.28 -13.29 -7.59
C LEU A 232 -10.42 -14.54 -7.33
N ASP A 233 -10.77 -15.67 -7.96
CA ASP A 233 -10.02 -16.92 -7.89
C ASP A 233 -8.57 -16.73 -8.38
N HIS A 234 -8.35 -15.99 -9.49
CA HIS A 234 -7.01 -15.69 -10.01
C HIS A 234 -6.21 -14.76 -9.09
N PHE A 235 -6.86 -13.71 -8.56
CA PHE A 235 -6.26 -12.83 -7.57
C PHE A 235 -5.82 -13.61 -6.33
N CYS A 236 -6.69 -14.48 -5.80
CA CYS A 236 -6.38 -15.29 -4.64
C CYS A 236 -5.26 -16.30 -4.91
N ALA A 237 -5.27 -16.99 -6.05
CA ALA A 237 -4.24 -17.96 -6.41
C ALA A 237 -2.86 -17.30 -6.57
N CYS A 238 -2.78 -16.16 -7.24
CA CYS A 238 -1.51 -15.43 -7.40
C CYS A 238 -1.01 -14.87 -6.05
N THR A 239 -1.91 -14.30 -5.24
CA THR A 239 -1.57 -13.82 -3.89
C THR A 239 -1.05 -14.95 -3.00
N ASP A 240 -1.74 -16.10 -2.99
CA ASP A 240 -1.35 -17.28 -2.24
C ASP A 240 0.05 -17.78 -2.65
N PHE A 241 0.32 -17.86 -3.97
CA PHE A 241 1.63 -18.22 -4.51
C PHE A 241 2.74 -17.26 -4.06
N LEU A 242 2.51 -15.94 -4.19
CA LEU A 242 3.50 -14.92 -3.81
C LEU A 242 3.85 -15.01 -2.32
N VAL A 243 2.85 -15.14 -1.46
CA VAL A 243 3.08 -15.22 0.00
C VAL A 243 3.74 -16.55 0.36
N GLU A 244 3.28 -17.68 -0.16
CA GLU A 244 3.90 -18.99 0.09
C GLU A 244 5.39 -18.98 -0.26
N ARG A 245 5.72 -18.42 -1.43
CA ARG A 245 7.07 -18.43 -1.97
C ARG A 245 8.03 -17.51 -1.20
N TYR A 246 7.62 -16.28 -0.92
CA TYR A 246 8.52 -15.23 -0.44
C TYR A 246 8.46 -14.98 1.07
N SER A 247 7.51 -15.57 1.80
CA SER A 247 7.44 -15.45 3.28
C SER A 247 8.19 -16.56 4.02
N ARG A 248 8.85 -17.47 3.30
CA ARG A 248 9.58 -18.63 3.85
C ARG A 248 10.62 -18.20 4.88
N GLU A 249 10.69 -18.95 5.98
CA GLU A 249 11.70 -18.72 7.01
C GLU A 249 13.13 -18.97 6.50
N ASP A 250 13.32 -19.91 5.55
CA ASP A 250 14.63 -20.17 4.91
C ASP A 250 15.01 -19.15 3.83
N ARG A 251 14.08 -18.24 3.46
CA ARG A 251 14.26 -17.15 2.50
C ARG A 251 14.81 -17.59 1.13
N ARG A 252 14.57 -18.85 0.75
CA ARG A 252 15.18 -19.49 -0.43
C ARG A 252 15.02 -18.70 -1.73
N TYR A 253 13.89 -18.01 -1.89
CA TYR A 253 13.51 -17.30 -3.12
C TYR A 253 13.56 -15.78 -2.96
N GLY A 254 14.06 -15.28 -1.83
CA GLY A 254 13.81 -13.90 -1.41
C GLY A 254 13.04 -13.86 -0.10
N TRP A 255 12.85 -12.65 0.42
CA TRP A 255 12.18 -12.44 1.70
C TRP A 255 11.25 -11.23 1.65
N CYS A 256 9.95 -11.48 1.54
CA CYS A 256 8.91 -10.46 1.50
C CYS A 256 7.96 -10.64 2.68
N LEU A 257 7.66 -9.55 3.39
CA LEU A 257 6.90 -9.60 4.64
C LEU A 257 5.64 -8.75 4.63
N SER A 258 5.45 -7.97 3.56
CA SER A 258 4.36 -7.04 3.43
C SER A 258 3.91 -6.87 1.99
N PHE A 259 2.64 -6.55 1.82
CA PHE A 259 2.10 -6.00 0.60
C PHE A 259 1.76 -4.52 0.79
N GLU A 260 2.00 -3.75 -0.27
CA GLU A 260 1.29 -2.53 -0.62
C GLU A 260 0.35 -2.91 -1.77
N MET A 261 -0.96 -2.73 -1.59
CA MET A 261 -1.95 -3.22 -2.55
C MET A 261 -2.30 -2.14 -3.59
N GLY A 262 -2.01 -2.40 -4.86
CA GLY A 262 -2.18 -1.42 -5.94
C GLY A 262 -1.07 -0.35 -5.95
N ASN A 263 -1.32 0.73 -6.67
CA ASN A 263 -0.48 1.92 -6.70
C ASN A 263 -1.38 3.15 -6.64
N GLU A 264 -1.07 4.12 -5.78
CA GLU A 264 -1.73 5.44 -5.69
C GLU A 264 -3.25 5.40 -5.90
N VAL A 265 -3.95 4.55 -5.13
CA VAL A 265 -5.38 4.25 -5.37
C VAL A 265 -6.32 5.43 -5.08
N THR A 266 -5.80 6.49 -4.47
CA THR A 266 -6.47 7.80 -4.40
C THR A 266 -6.56 8.48 -5.76
N SER A 267 -5.68 8.15 -6.71
CA SER A 267 -5.73 8.52 -8.12
C SER A 267 -6.12 7.32 -8.98
N GLN A 268 -7.18 6.61 -8.57
CA GLN A 268 -7.53 5.28 -9.11
C GLN A 268 -7.62 5.26 -10.63
N TYR A 269 -8.14 6.29 -11.29
CA TYR A 269 -8.36 6.23 -12.74
C TYR A 269 -7.06 6.12 -13.56
N ILE A 270 -5.92 6.49 -12.97
CA ILE A 270 -4.58 6.36 -13.58
C ILE A 270 -3.90 5.07 -13.11
N TRP A 271 -3.84 4.86 -11.79
CA TRP A 271 -2.96 3.88 -11.17
C TRP A 271 -3.66 2.65 -10.56
N ASN A 272 -4.99 2.63 -10.58
CA ASN A 272 -5.77 1.49 -10.09
C ASN A 272 -7.18 1.46 -10.68
N ASN A 273 -7.27 1.56 -12.01
CA ASN A 273 -8.47 1.98 -12.70
C ASN A 273 -9.60 0.93 -12.57
N ALA A 274 -10.71 1.38 -11.98
CA ALA A 274 -11.94 0.65 -11.80
C ALA A 274 -13.13 1.32 -12.53
N GLY A 275 -12.85 2.18 -13.52
CA GLY A 275 -13.81 3.07 -14.15
C GLY A 275 -14.32 4.15 -13.19
N GLU A 276 -15.31 4.94 -13.62
CA GLU A 276 -15.82 6.03 -12.77
C GLU A 276 -16.64 5.52 -11.59
N MET A 277 -16.16 5.79 -10.38
CA MET A 277 -16.71 5.24 -9.15
C MET A 277 -16.65 6.25 -8.01
N SER A 278 -17.66 6.33 -7.13
CA SER A 278 -17.49 7.17 -5.94
C SER A 278 -16.45 6.56 -4.99
N CYS A 279 -15.81 7.39 -4.16
CA CYS A 279 -14.82 6.92 -3.19
C CYS A 279 -15.37 5.78 -2.31
N GLU A 280 -16.63 5.91 -1.86
CA GLU A 280 -17.32 4.89 -1.08
C GLU A 280 -17.34 3.53 -1.79
N GLN A 281 -17.85 3.45 -3.04
CA GLN A 281 -17.95 2.16 -3.75
C GLN A 281 -16.56 1.57 -4.04
N PHE A 282 -15.60 2.41 -4.42
CA PHE A 282 -14.24 1.95 -4.72
C PHE A 282 -13.54 1.42 -3.47
N MET A 283 -13.71 2.08 -2.32
CA MET A 283 -13.13 1.64 -1.05
C MET A 283 -13.77 0.37 -0.51
N GLU A 284 -15.02 0.04 -0.87
CA GLU A 284 -15.61 -1.27 -0.54
C GLU A 284 -14.87 -2.41 -1.26
N GLU A 285 -14.64 -2.24 -2.57
CA GLU A 285 -13.88 -3.19 -3.39
C GLU A 285 -12.43 -3.30 -2.90
N TYR A 286 -11.79 -2.16 -2.65
CA TYR A 286 -10.40 -2.10 -2.18
C TYR A 286 -10.24 -2.73 -0.79
N THR A 287 -11.17 -2.50 0.14
CA THR A 287 -11.16 -3.15 1.47
C THR A 287 -11.30 -4.67 1.34
N THR A 288 -12.10 -5.14 0.39
CA THR A 288 -12.24 -6.58 0.11
C THR A 288 -10.93 -7.17 -0.41
N ILE A 289 -10.27 -6.51 -1.37
CA ILE A 289 -8.94 -6.90 -1.88
C ILE A 289 -7.92 -7.01 -0.74
N MET A 290 -7.84 -5.98 0.12
CA MET A 290 -6.91 -5.97 1.26
C MET A 290 -7.20 -7.08 2.27
N ARG A 291 -8.48 -7.33 2.57
CA ARG A 291 -8.91 -8.39 3.48
C ARG A 291 -8.54 -9.77 2.95
N LEU A 292 -8.81 -10.03 1.67
CA LEU A 292 -8.46 -11.29 1.02
C LEU A 292 -6.96 -11.51 1.04
N ALA A 293 -6.17 -10.48 0.71
CA ALA A 293 -4.71 -10.54 0.79
C ALA A 293 -4.24 -10.86 2.22
N TRP A 294 -4.83 -10.24 3.24
CA TRP A 294 -4.51 -10.54 4.64
C TRP A 294 -4.83 -12.00 4.99
N LEU A 295 -6.06 -12.45 4.73
CA LEU A 295 -6.50 -13.82 5.04
C LEU A 295 -5.63 -14.88 4.37
N LEU A 296 -5.35 -14.72 3.08
CA LEU A 296 -4.45 -15.61 2.34
C LEU A 296 -3.04 -15.61 2.93
N SER A 297 -2.53 -14.42 3.30
CA SER A 297 -1.20 -14.29 3.88
C SER A 297 -1.08 -15.04 5.21
N ARG A 298 -2.17 -15.07 6.01
CA ARG A 298 -2.19 -15.76 7.32
C ARG A 298 -2.07 -17.27 7.23
N LYS A 299 -2.25 -17.89 6.05
CA LYS A 299 -1.95 -19.32 5.80
C LYS A 299 -0.46 -19.62 5.84
N HIS A 300 0.37 -18.66 5.41
CA HIS A 300 1.80 -18.88 5.23
C HIS A 300 2.60 -18.17 6.31
N TYR A 301 2.31 -16.91 6.62
CA TYR A 301 3.06 -16.15 7.61
C TYR A 301 2.16 -15.37 8.58
N ALA A 302 2.37 -15.60 9.88
CA ALA A 302 1.48 -15.10 10.91
C ALA A 302 1.49 -13.58 11.08
N ASN A 303 2.59 -12.95 10.71
CA ASN A 303 2.80 -11.52 10.92
C ASN A 303 2.90 -10.75 9.60
N PHE A 304 2.46 -11.33 8.47
CA PHE A 304 2.46 -10.65 7.17
C PHE A 304 1.53 -9.42 7.23
N ARG A 305 1.98 -8.27 6.73
CA ARG A 305 1.23 -7.02 6.83
C ARG A 305 0.71 -6.56 5.47
N ILE A 306 -0.51 -6.04 5.46
CA ILE A 306 -1.14 -5.46 4.26
C ILE A 306 -1.25 -3.96 4.46
N HIS A 307 -0.86 -3.20 3.44
CA HIS A 307 -0.88 -1.74 3.43
C HIS A 307 -1.74 -1.24 2.26
N THR A 308 -2.38 -0.09 2.47
CA THR A 308 -2.95 0.71 1.39
C THR A 308 -1.84 1.19 0.44
N SER A 309 -2.20 1.83 -0.68
CA SER A 309 -1.28 2.62 -1.51
C SER A 309 -1.93 3.95 -1.86
N PHE A 310 -1.47 5.04 -1.27
CA PHE A 310 -2.06 6.37 -1.46
C PHE A 310 -1.04 7.37 -2.01
N ASP A 311 -1.50 8.32 -2.81
CA ASP A 311 -0.71 9.51 -3.13
C ASP A 311 -0.72 10.51 -1.94
N GLN A 312 -0.17 11.71 -2.13
CA GLN A 312 -0.03 12.74 -1.09
C GLN A 312 -1.31 13.52 -0.75
N TYR A 313 -2.41 13.40 -1.49
CA TYR A 313 -3.61 14.21 -1.28
C TYR A 313 -4.45 13.70 -0.11
N PHE A 314 -4.56 14.50 0.95
CA PHE A 314 -5.17 14.09 2.21
C PHE A 314 -6.66 14.46 2.33
N SER A 315 -6.98 15.71 2.68
CA SER A 315 -8.37 16.22 2.65
C SER A 315 -8.76 16.84 1.31
N GLY A 316 -7.81 16.98 0.38
CA GLY A 316 -8.08 17.29 -1.02
C GLY A 316 -7.95 16.06 -1.91
N ARG A 317 -7.94 16.26 -3.22
CA ARG A 317 -7.70 15.24 -4.24
C ARG A 317 -6.88 15.82 -5.38
N HIS A 318 -6.25 14.95 -6.17
CA HIS A 318 -5.38 15.36 -7.28
C HIS A 318 -6.10 16.25 -8.29
N VAL A 319 -7.22 15.77 -8.85
CA VAL A 319 -8.08 16.54 -9.76
C VAL A 319 -9.45 16.78 -9.11
N PRO A 320 -9.68 17.94 -8.45
CA PRO A 320 -10.93 18.24 -7.73
C PRO A 320 -12.20 18.12 -8.55
N ALA A 321 -12.12 18.46 -9.85
CA ALA A 321 -13.23 18.44 -10.79
C ALA A 321 -13.70 17.02 -11.18
N GLU A 322 -12.90 15.98 -10.87
CA GLU A 322 -13.17 14.59 -11.25
C GLU A 322 -13.34 13.69 -9.99
N PRO A 323 -14.36 13.94 -9.15
CA PRO A 323 -14.53 13.29 -7.84
C PRO A 323 -14.80 11.77 -7.91
N ARG A 324 -15.08 11.24 -9.09
CA ARG A 324 -15.29 9.80 -9.34
C ARG A 324 -14.02 9.06 -9.79
N ARG A 325 -12.90 9.79 -9.88
CA ARG A 325 -11.62 9.33 -10.42
C ARG A 325 -10.46 9.59 -9.46
N TYR A 326 -10.60 10.64 -8.64
CA TYR A 326 -9.61 11.05 -7.66
C TYR A 326 -10.27 11.28 -6.30
N TYR A 327 -9.62 10.82 -5.24
CA TYR A 327 -10.11 10.82 -3.87
C TYR A 327 -9.08 11.46 -2.94
N GLY A 328 -9.52 11.85 -1.76
CA GLY A 328 -8.60 12.21 -0.68
C GLY A 328 -8.34 11.03 0.24
N MET A 329 -7.10 10.86 0.69
CA MET A 329 -6.73 9.79 1.62
C MET A 329 -7.62 9.74 2.85
N ARG A 330 -8.02 10.90 3.38
CA ARG A 330 -8.88 10.97 4.57
C ARG A 330 -10.21 10.25 4.32
N GLU A 331 -10.86 10.57 3.20
CA GLU A 331 -12.12 9.94 2.77
C GLU A 331 -11.93 8.43 2.53
N CYS A 332 -10.80 8.03 1.94
CA CYS A 332 -10.46 6.62 1.76
C CYS A 332 -10.33 5.87 3.09
N ILE A 333 -9.55 6.40 4.04
CA ILE A 333 -9.30 5.83 5.37
C ILE A 333 -10.61 5.68 6.15
N ASP A 334 -11.45 6.71 6.15
CA ASP A 334 -12.73 6.70 6.86
C ASP A 334 -13.69 5.66 6.27
N ASN A 335 -13.71 5.49 4.94
CA ASN A 335 -14.50 4.43 4.29
C ASN A 335 -13.96 3.03 4.61
N ILE A 336 -12.63 2.81 4.59
CA ILE A 336 -12.04 1.51 4.98
C ILE A 336 -12.43 1.17 6.43
N ALA A 337 -12.31 2.13 7.35
CA ALA A 337 -12.70 1.95 8.74
C ALA A 337 -14.20 1.63 8.89
N LYS A 338 -15.06 2.32 8.15
CA LYS A 338 -16.52 2.05 8.08
C LYS A 338 -16.80 0.61 7.64
N TYR A 339 -16.16 0.12 6.58
CA TYR A 339 -16.36 -1.25 6.09
C TYR A 339 -15.78 -2.29 7.05
N CYS A 340 -14.64 -2.02 7.67
CA CYS A 340 -14.07 -2.88 8.71
C CYS A 340 -14.98 -2.97 9.94
N ALA A 341 -15.58 -1.87 10.38
CA ALA A 341 -16.55 -1.88 11.48
C ALA A 341 -17.84 -2.64 11.14
N ARG A 342 -18.28 -2.58 9.88
CA ARG A 342 -19.46 -3.32 9.39
C ARG A 342 -19.20 -4.83 9.30
N ASP A 343 -18.12 -5.22 8.64
CA ASP A 343 -17.92 -6.59 8.19
C ASP A 343 -16.97 -7.43 9.07
N GLY A 344 -16.21 -6.78 9.95
CA GLY A 344 -15.21 -7.36 10.84
C GLY A 344 -13.83 -6.75 10.61
N ASP A 345 -13.18 -6.22 11.65
CA ASP A 345 -11.89 -5.52 11.48
C ASP A 345 -10.71 -6.48 11.24
N PHE A 346 -9.64 -5.99 10.62
CA PHE A 346 -8.40 -6.72 10.36
C PHE A 346 -7.19 -5.76 10.40
N PRO A 347 -5.94 -6.23 10.54
CA PRO A 347 -4.77 -5.36 10.74
C PRO A 347 -4.26 -4.73 9.42
N TRP A 348 -5.13 -4.01 8.71
CA TRP A 348 -4.71 -3.14 7.59
C TRP A 348 -3.83 -1.99 8.10
N ASN A 349 -2.91 -1.54 7.25
CA ASN A 349 -1.91 -0.50 7.54
C ASN A 349 -1.88 0.52 6.40
N ILE A 350 -1.11 1.60 6.55
CA ILE A 350 -1.02 2.68 5.56
C ILE A 350 0.29 2.59 4.78
N ALA A 351 0.22 2.73 3.46
CA ALA A 351 1.33 3.27 2.67
C ALA A 351 0.86 4.53 1.92
N THR A 352 1.70 5.56 1.92
CA THR A 352 1.44 6.83 1.23
C THR A 352 2.73 7.41 0.67
N HIS A 353 2.64 8.18 -0.41
CA HIS A 353 3.76 8.76 -1.17
C HIS A 353 3.91 10.27 -0.90
N PRO A 354 4.55 10.69 0.21
CA PRO A 354 4.72 12.11 0.51
C PRO A 354 5.81 12.72 -0.36
N TYR A 355 5.44 13.51 -1.37
CA TYR A 355 6.37 14.34 -2.13
C TYR A 355 6.41 15.77 -1.56
N PRO A 356 7.38 16.60 -1.99
CA PRO A 356 7.23 18.06 -1.88
C PRO A 356 5.92 18.52 -2.53
N GLU A 357 5.35 19.63 -2.05
CA GLU A 357 4.09 20.21 -2.57
C GLU A 357 4.11 20.32 -4.10
N ASN A 358 5.23 20.75 -4.65
CA ASN A 358 5.50 20.78 -6.08
C ASN A 358 6.62 19.78 -6.41
N LEU A 359 6.30 18.68 -7.12
CA LEU A 359 7.28 17.65 -7.49
C LEU A 359 8.43 18.16 -8.36
N SER A 360 8.30 19.34 -8.95
CA SER A 360 9.38 19.94 -9.72
C SER A 360 10.50 20.53 -8.86
N PHE A 361 10.29 20.67 -7.55
CA PHE A 361 11.25 21.26 -6.63
C PHE A 361 11.50 20.36 -5.42
N PRO A 362 12.75 20.19 -4.97
CA PRO A 362 13.09 19.31 -3.85
C PRO A 362 12.95 19.99 -2.47
N ASP A 363 12.71 21.30 -2.41
CA ASP A 363 12.82 22.13 -1.21
C ASP A 363 11.53 22.17 -0.37
N PHE A 364 11.02 21.01 0.05
CA PHE A 364 9.75 20.90 0.80
C PHE A 364 9.68 21.78 2.06
N TYR A 365 10.83 22.18 2.62
CA TYR A 365 10.91 23.07 3.78
C TYR A 365 10.39 24.48 3.49
N HIS A 366 10.24 24.86 2.22
CA HIS A 366 9.59 26.11 1.79
C HIS A 366 8.14 25.94 1.32
N ASP A 367 7.59 24.72 1.33
CA ASP A 367 6.20 24.47 0.96
C ASP A 367 5.24 25.34 1.78
N ARG A 368 4.12 25.76 1.20
CA ARG A 368 3.18 26.71 1.81
C ARG A 368 1.78 26.12 2.01
N GLU A 369 1.36 25.21 1.14
CA GLU A 369 0.08 24.51 1.22
C GLU A 369 -0.02 23.56 2.42
N PRO A 370 1.01 22.74 2.76
CA PRO A 370 0.89 21.77 3.83
C PRO A 370 0.77 22.44 5.20
N THR A 371 -0.26 22.06 5.95
CA THR A 371 -0.52 22.54 7.32
C THR A 371 -0.46 21.38 8.32
N PHE A 372 -0.24 21.69 9.59
CA PHE A 372 -0.26 20.71 10.69
C PHE A 372 -1.69 20.52 11.24
N ALA A 373 -2.65 20.28 10.37
CA ALA A 373 -4.05 20.04 10.74
C ALA A 373 -4.66 18.89 9.94
N PHE A 374 -5.70 18.23 10.48
CA PHE A 374 -6.45 17.19 9.78
C PHE A 374 -7.26 17.70 8.57
N THR A 375 -7.30 19.02 8.36
CA THR A 375 -7.89 19.65 7.18
C THR A 375 -6.86 20.00 6.09
N THR A 376 -5.58 19.62 6.28
CA THR A 376 -4.53 19.85 5.26
C THR A 376 -4.91 19.20 3.92
N ARG A 377 -4.66 19.91 2.82
CA ARG A 377 -4.93 19.38 1.47
C ARG A 377 -3.99 18.23 1.12
N ARG A 378 -2.71 18.32 1.52
CA ARG A 378 -1.69 17.29 1.27
C ARG A 378 -0.91 16.96 2.53
N VAL A 379 -0.40 15.73 2.56
CA VAL A 379 0.67 15.28 3.46
C VAL A 379 1.94 15.18 2.65
N THR A 380 2.95 15.92 3.06
CA THR A 380 4.27 16.03 2.43
C THR A 380 5.35 15.73 3.47
N PHE A 381 6.62 15.79 3.09
CA PHE A 381 7.71 15.79 4.07
C PHE A 381 7.60 16.90 5.12
N LYS A 382 6.96 18.04 4.81
CA LYS A 382 6.83 19.18 5.73
C LYS A 382 5.98 18.83 6.95
N ASN A 383 4.84 18.18 6.74
CA ASN A 383 3.79 17.96 7.72
C ASN A 383 3.45 16.46 7.92
N LEU A 384 4.40 15.56 7.68
CA LEU A 384 4.21 14.11 7.74
C LEU A 384 3.62 13.62 9.08
N GLU A 385 3.78 14.39 10.16
CA GLU A 385 3.23 14.13 11.49
C GLU A 385 1.69 14.04 11.51
N VAL A 386 1.02 14.62 10.49
CA VAL A 386 -0.43 14.54 10.32
C VAL A 386 -0.88 13.09 10.21
N MET A 387 -0.12 12.21 9.53
CA MET A 387 -0.52 10.82 9.33
C MET A 387 -0.50 10.00 10.63
N PRO A 388 0.61 9.95 11.40
CA PRO A 388 0.61 9.33 12.73
C PRO A 388 -0.48 9.90 13.66
N ALA A 389 -0.68 11.22 13.65
CA ALA A 389 -1.69 11.86 14.50
C ALA A 389 -3.12 11.47 14.11
N TYR A 390 -3.43 11.43 12.81
CA TYR A 390 -4.75 11.05 12.31
C TYR A 390 -5.04 9.58 12.64
N MET A 391 -4.09 8.68 12.39
CA MET A 391 -4.23 7.24 12.62
C MET A 391 -4.24 6.85 14.12
N ALA A 392 -3.95 7.78 15.02
CA ALA A 392 -4.01 7.57 16.47
C ALA A 392 -5.41 7.81 17.08
N GLN A 393 -6.39 8.25 16.28
CA GLN A 393 -7.78 8.43 16.74
C GLN A 393 -8.41 7.08 17.09
N GLU A 394 -9.24 7.06 18.16
CA GLU A 394 -9.78 5.84 18.75
C GLU A 394 -10.47 4.91 17.73
N HIS A 395 -11.26 5.47 16.82
CA HIS A 395 -12.00 4.72 15.81
C HIS A 395 -11.13 4.12 14.68
N LEU A 396 -9.84 4.48 14.61
CA LEU A 396 -8.88 3.96 13.63
C LEU A 396 -7.88 2.96 14.24
N LEU A 397 -7.89 2.80 15.56
CA LEU A 397 -7.01 1.87 16.25
C LEU A 397 -7.40 0.42 15.95
N TYR A 398 -6.40 -0.44 15.75
CA TYR A 398 -6.59 -1.89 15.71
C TYR A 398 -6.25 -2.48 17.07
N ARG A 399 -7.23 -3.07 17.75
CA ARG A 399 -7.05 -3.63 19.11
C ARG A 399 -6.39 -2.63 20.08
N GLY A 400 -6.81 -1.36 19.99
CA GLY A 400 -6.28 -0.28 20.82
C GLY A 400 -4.87 0.20 20.47
N GLN A 401 -4.28 -0.26 19.35
CA GLN A 401 -2.96 0.16 18.88
C GLN A 401 -3.05 0.92 17.55
N PRO A 402 -2.23 1.96 17.34
CA PRO A 402 -2.12 2.62 16.04
C PRO A 402 -1.61 1.66 14.96
N ARG A 403 -2.14 1.82 13.75
CA ARG A 403 -1.70 1.07 12.56
C ARG A 403 -0.32 1.55 12.10
N ARG A 404 0.41 0.69 11.38
CA ARG A 404 1.75 1.02 10.85
C ARG A 404 1.64 1.86 9.59
N ILE A 405 2.66 2.67 9.32
CA ILE A 405 2.73 3.59 8.19
C ILE A 405 4.04 3.32 7.42
N LEU A 406 3.97 3.28 6.09
CA LEU A 406 5.12 3.20 5.20
C LEU A 406 5.13 4.39 4.23
N PHE A 407 6.33 4.86 3.89
CA PHE A 407 6.58 5.76 2.78
C PHE A 407 7.40 5.00 1.72
N PRO A 408 6.71 4.28 0.80
CA PRO A 408 7.36 3.35 -0.12
C PRO A 408 7.80 3.99 -1.45
N GLU A 409 7.46 5.25 -1.71
CA GLU A 409 7.84 5.96 -2.93
C GLU A 409 7.75 7.48 -2.76
N GLN A 410 8.90 8.13 -2.71
CA GLN A 410 9.00 9.58 -2.60
C GLN A 410 10.45 10.00 -2.87
N GLY A 411 10.65 11.19 -3.39
CA GLY A 411 11.99 11.66 -3.75
C GLY A 411 12.13 13.16 -3.84
N PHE A 412 13.33 13.58 -4.24
CA PHE A 412 13.76 14.96 -4.32
C PHE A 412 14.22 15.22 -5.75
N ASN A 413 13.37 15.88 -6.56
CA ASN A 413 13.63 16.08 -7.98
C ASN A 413 14.70 17.16 -8.19
N SER A 414 15.84 16.80 -8.79
CA SER A 414 16.89 17.74 -9.15
C SER A 414 16.76 18.19 -10.61
N ARG A 415 16.38 19.43 -10.87
CA ARG A 415 16.19 19.94 -12.25
C ARG A 415 17.49 19.94 -13.06
N ASP A 416 17.43 19.50 -14.31
CA ASP A 416 18.42 19.70 -15.38
C ASP A 416 19.91 19.52 -15.02
N ASN A 417 20.23 18.62 -14.08
CA ASN A 417 21.58 18.44 -13.51
C ASN A 417 22.17 19.71 -12.87
N GLU A 418 21.32 20.62 -12.38
CA GLU A 418 21.76 21.79 -11.64
C GLU A 418 22.29 21.39 -10.27
N THR A 419 23.57 21.67 -10.02
CA THR A 419 24.25 21.34 -8.76
C THR A 419 23.52 21.87 -7.53
N TYR A 420 22.83 23.02 -7.66
CA TYR A 420 22.11 23.61 -6.54
C TYR A 420 20.87 22.80 -6.14
N THR A 421 20.03 22.37 -7.09
CA THR A 421 18.84 21.55 -6.76
C THR A 421 19.21 20.16 -6.26
N GLU A 422 20.35 19.61 -6.71
CA GLU A 422 20.91 18.39 -6.12
C GLU A 422 21.31 18.56 -4.64
N LEU A 423 21.85 19.73 -4.28
CA LEU A 423 22.18 20.07 -2.89
C LEU A 423 20.91 20.29 -2.05
N GLU A 424 19.91 20.99 -2.58
CA GLU A 424 18.60 21.13 -1.95
C GLU A 424 17.98 19.77 -1.62
N GLY A 425 17.98 18.85 -2.59
CA GLY A 425 17.49 17.49 -2.39
C GLY A 425 18.30 16.69 -1.37
N ALA A 426 19.62 16.85 -1.35
CA ALA A 426 20.48 16.19 -0.36
C ALA A 426 20.21 16.67 1.07
N HIS A 427 20.09 17.99 1.28
CA HIS A 427 19.79 18.56 2.59
C HIS A 427 18.33 18.33 3.00
N GLY A 428 17.41 18.35 2.02
CA GLY A 428 16.01 17.94 2.19
C GLY A 428 15.89 16.49 2.66
N TYR A 429 16.62 15.56 2.04
CA TYR A 429 16.68 14.17 2.48
C TYR A 429 17.15 14.05 3.94
N CYS A 430 18.19 14.80 4.32
CA CYS A 430 18.68 14.80 5.71
C CYS A 430 17.56 15.18 6.69
N LEU A 431 16.87 16.30 6.45
CA LEU A 431 15.78 16.76 7.32
C LEU A 431 14.59 15.76 7.33
N ALA A 432 14.17 15.28 6.16
CA ALA A 432 13.10 14.29 6.04
C ALA A 432 13.44 12.99 6.80
N TYR A 433 14.66 12.47 6.65
CA TYR A 433 15.13 11.27 7.34
C TYR A 433 15.03 11.42 8.86
N LEU A 434 15.49 12.57 9.40
CA LEU A 434 15.40 12.84 10.83
C LEU A 434 13.95 12.94 11.32
N LYS A 435 13.07 13.64 10.57
CA LYS A 435 11.64 13.76 10.92
C LYS A 435 10.95 12.39 10.94
N ILE A 436 11.18 11.57 9.91
CA ILE A 436 10.57 10.24 9.79
C ILE A 436 11.08 9.31 10.90
N ARG A 437 12.39 9.34 11.20
CA ARG A 437 13.01 8.51 12.25
C ARG A 437 12.45 8.81 13.65
N GLN A 438 11.88 9.99 13.88
CA GLN A 438 11.22 10.34 15.15
C GLN A 438 9.81 9.76 15.28
N GLN A 439 9.19 9.28 14.20
CA GLN A 439 7.81 8.78 14.23
C GLN A 439 7.78 7.29 14.55
N PRO A 440 7.27 6.88 15.73
CA PRO A 440 7.32 5.47 16.17
C PRO A 440 6.39 4.55 15.37
N THR A 441 5.46 5.10 14.59
CA THR A 441 4.51 4.35 13.75
C THR A 441 4.96 4.18 12.30
N ILE A 442 6.03 4.87 11.88
CA ILE A 442 6.56 4.78 10.52
C ILE A 442 7.67 3.73 10.47
N ASP A 443 7.49 2.72 9.60
CA ASP A 443 8.41 1.59 9.48
C ASP A 443 9.37 1.68 8.28
N LEU A 444 9.06 2.48 7.26
CA LEU A 444 9.83 2.53 6.01
C LEU A 444 9.89 3.95 5.44
N PHE A 445 11.06 4.32 4.94
CA PHE A 445 11.33 5.48 4.10
C PHE A 445 12.16 5.03 2.88
N LEU A 446 11.47 4.68 1.81
CA LEU A 446 12.06 4.24 0.55
C LEU A 446 12.24 5.41 -0.42
N HIS A 447 13.46 5.93 -0.52
CA HIS A 447 13.74 7.00 -1.47
C HIS A 447 13.65 6.45 -2.90
N HIS A 448 12.72 7.03 -3.67
CA HIS A 448 12.62 6.84 -5.09
C HIS A 448 13.36 8.00 -5.77
N SER A 449 14.38 7.78 -6.60
CA SER A 449 14.82 6.50 -7.17
C SER A 449 16.33 6.24 -6.95
N TYR A 450 16.80 5.05 -7.32
CA TYR A 450 18.24 4.73 -7.26
C TYR A 450 19.06 5.51 -8.31
N MET A 451 18.53 5.61 -9.53
CA MET A 451 19.12 6.39 -10.60
C MET A 451 18.06 7.21 -11.31
N ASP A 452 18.46 8.34 -11.88
CA ASP A 452 17.54 9.12 -12.73
C ASP A 452 16.95 8.27 -13.84
N ASN A 453 15.65 8.43 -14.06
CA ASN A 453 14.93 7.71 -15.09
C ASN A 453 14.47 8.73 -16.15
N PRO A 454 15.12 8.79 -17.33
CA PRO A 454 14.75 9.75 -18.37
C PRO A 454 13.34 9.52 -18.92
N TRP A 455 12.72 8.38 -18.60
CA TRP A 455 11.37 8.01 -19.03
C TRP A 455 10.30 8.26 -17.96
N GLU A 456 10.69 8.79 -16.80
CA GLU A 456 9.77 9.15 -15.72
C GLU A 456 9.37 10.62 -15.84
N PHE A 457 8.82 10.98 -17.01
CA PHE A 457 8.17 12.28 -17.23
C PHE A 457 9.07 13.50 -16.92
N GLY A 458 10.39 13.34 -17.09
CA GLY A 458 11.38 14.39 -16.84
C GLY A 458 11.80 14.55 -15.36
N LEU A 459 11.40 13.64 -14.47
CA LEU A 459 11.81 13.65 -13.07
C LEU A 459 13.21 13.04 -12.88
N ASN A 460 14.10 13.78 -12.22
CA ASN A 460 15.46 13.36 -11.88
C ASN A 460 15.56 13.10 -10.38
N LEU A 461 14.95 12.01 -9.92
CA LEU A 461 14.84 11.63 -8.51
C LEU A 461 15.99 10.74 -8.01
N GLY A 462 16.92 10.37 -8.90
CA GLY A 462 17.96 9.39 -8.62
C GLY A 462 18.95 9.85 -7.57
N ILE A 463 19.37 8.95 -6.67
CA ILE A 463 20.56 9.19 -5.86
C ILE A 463 21.85 9.13 -6.70
N ARG A 464 21.78 8.52 -7.88
CA ARG A 464 22.80 8.53 -8.93
C ARG A 464 22.24 9.12 -10.21
N ARG A 465 23.10 9.69 -11.05
CA ARG A 465 22.72 10.15 -12.40
C ARG A 465 22.43 8.96 -13.32
N PHE A 466 21.70 9.18 -14.40
CA PHE A 466 21.55 8.19 -15.47
C PHE A 466 22.87 8.06 -16.26
N GLY A 467 23.46 6.87 -16.28
CA GLY A 467 24.75 6.59 -16.94
C GLY A 467 24.63 6.06 -18.37
N GLY A 468 23.41 6.02 -18.94
CA GLY A 468 23.13 5.44 -20.25
C GLY A 468 22.70 3.98 -20.18
N GLN A 469 22.86 3.27 -21.30
CA GLN A 469 22.53 1.86 -21.43
C GLN A 469 23.75 1.07 -21.92
N ASP A 470 23.87 -0.18 -21.49
CA ASP A 470 24.85 -1.10 -22.05
C ASP A 470 24.42 -1.63 -23.42
N ALA A 471 25.26 -2.48 -24.05
CA ALA A 471 24.99 -3.05 -25.36
C ALA A 471 23.72 -3.92 -25.43
N ASN A 472 23.18 -4.34 -24.29
CA ASN A 472 21.95 -5.13 -24.17
C ASN A 472 20.74 -4.29 -23.72
N GLY A 473 20.89 -2.96 -23.68
CA GLY A 473 19.83 -2.04 -23.25
C GLY A 473 19.64 -1.94 -21.73
N LYS A 474 20.51 -2.56 -20.92
CA LYS A 474 20.40 -2.48 -19.46
C LYS A 474 20.91 -1.12 -18.97
N TYR A 475 20.17 -0.51 -18.05
CA TYR A 475 20.51 0.82 -17.54
C TYR A 475 21.78 0.77 -16.69
N ILE A 476 22.66 1.73 -16.93
CA ILE A 476 23.93 1.91 -16.23
C ILE A 476 23.75 3.05 -15.23
N ALA A 477 24.14 2.78 -13.97
CA ALA A 477 24.17 3.82 -12.95
C ALA A 477 25.33 4.79 -13.23
N GLY A 478 25.04 6.08 -13.28
CA GLY A 478 26.04 7.13 -13.42
C GLY A 478 26.66 7.54 -12.07
N GLU A 479 27.30 8.70 -12.10
CA GLU A 479 27.97 9.26 -10.93
C GLU A 479 26.99 9.50 -9.76
N PRO A 480 27.42 9.24 -8.50
CA PRO A 480 26.65 9.61 -7.33
C PRO A 480 26.34 11.11 -7.26
N LYS A 481 25.10 11.44 -6.91
CA LYS A 481 24.69 12.81 -6.58
C LYS A 481 24.97 13.12 -5.10
N PRO A 482 24.99 14.40 -4.68
CA PRO A 482 25.13 14.79 -3.27
C PRO A 482 24.27 13.99 -2.28
N ILE A 483 23.00 13.70 -2.61
CA ILE A 483 22.08 12.92 -1.78
C ILE A 483 22.58 11.50 -1.48
N TYR A 484 23.32 10.86 -2.41
CA TYR A 484 23.93 9.55 -2.18
C TYR A 484 24.85 9.57 -0.96
N TYR A 485 25.69 10.61 -0.87
CA TYR A 485 26.65 10.75 0.23
C TYR A 485 25.95 11.08 1.56
N VAL A 486 24.89 11.90 1.52
CA VAL A 486 24.07 12.14 2.72
C VAL A 486 23.45 10.83 3.20
N MET A 487 22.80 10.08 2.32
CA MET A 487 22.14 8.81 2.65
C MET A 487 23.11 7.75 3.20
N ARG A 488 24.30 7.65 2.60
CA ARG A 488 25.39 6.80 3.09
C ARG A 488 25.78 7.15 4.52
N ASP A 489 25.86 8.45 4.82
CA ASP A 489 26.38 8.94 6.10
C ASP A 489 25.33 8.96 7.22
N MET A 490 24.02 8.94 6.91
CA MET A 490 22.95 8.77 7.90
C MET A 490 23.07 7.42 8.64
N ASP A 491 22.81 7.41 9.95
CA ASP A 491 23.02 6.31 10.90
C ASP A 491 24.49 5.87 11.09
N THR A 492 25.45 6.72 10.71
CA THR A 492 26.89 6.50 10.92
C THR A 492 27.48 7.62 11.77
N PRO A 493 28.75 7.51 12.24
CA PRO A 493 29.43 8.62 12.92
C PRO A 493 29.53 9.91 12.10
N ALA A 494 29.39 9.85 10.76
CA ALA A 494 29.41 11.02 9.89
C ALA A 494 28.06 11.78 9.88
N GLU A 495 26.99 11.20 10.43
CA GLU A 495 25.65 11.82 10.44
C GLU A 495 25.68 13.22 11.05
N THR A 496 26.37 13.41 12.18
CA THR A 496 26.43 14.72 12.87
C THR A 496 26.92 15.83 11.95
N GLN A 497 27.87 15.53 11.06
CA GLN A 497 28.35 16.50 10.08
C GLN A 497 27.28 16.80 9.02
N ARG A 498 26.59 15.78 8.49
CA ARG A 498 25.49 15.97 7.51
C ARG A 498 24.35 16.81 8.06
N VAL A 499 23.99 16.59 9.33
CA VAL A 499 22.97 17.39 10.01
C VAL A 499 23.42 18.85 10.13
N ALA A 500 24.67 19.10 10.51
CA ALA A 500 25.20 20.47 10.60
C ALA A 500 25.22 21.18 9.22
N GLU A 501 25.62 20.47 8.16
CA GLU A 501 25.60 20.97 6.79
C GLU A 501 24.16 21.31 6.33
N ALA A 502 23.22 20.39 6.53
CA ALA A 502 21.82 20.61 6.16
C ALA A 502 21.17 21.76 6.96
N ARG A 503 21.45 21.83 8.26
CA ARG A 503 20.97 22.90 9.15
C ARG A 503 21.51 24.27 8.73
N ALA A 504 22.78 24.36 8.32
CA ALA A 504 23.36 25.59 7.80
C ALA A 504 22.80 25.99 6.42
N PHE A 505 22.56 25.00 5.54
CA PHE A 505 22.04 25.25 4.19
C PHE A 505 20.57 25.70 4.19
N ILE A 506 19.71 24.99 4.93
CA ILE A 506 18.27 25.27 5.02
C ILE A 506 18.00 26.54 5.85
N GLY A 507 18.89 26.84 6.79
CA GLY A 507 18.71 27.90 7.78
C GLY A 507 18.32 27.30 9.13
N GLU A 508 19.09 27.66 10.16
CA GLU A 508 19.03 27.04 11.48
C GLU A 508 17.63 27.05 12.10
N GLU A 509 16.97 28.21 12.08
CA GLU A 509 15.65 28.39 12.69
C GLU A 509 14.57 27.56 11.96
N LEU A 510 14.61 27.53 10.63
CA LEU A 510 13.65 26.78 9.82
C LEU A 510 13.85 25.26 9.99
N PHE A 511 15.11 24.82 9.95
CA PHE A 511 15.47 23.41 10.14
C PHE A 511 14.99 22.91 11.51
N ASP A 512 15.30 23.66 12.58
CA ASP A 512 14.93 23.28 13.94
C ASP A 512 13.41 23.31 14.14
N ALA A 513 12.72 24.30 13.57
CA ALA A 513 11.27 24.41 13.62
C ALA A 513 10.56 23.26 12.88
N LEU A 514 11.10 22.79 11.75
CA LEU A 514 10.53 21.66 11.01
C LEU A 514 10.90 20.31 11.62
N LEU A 515 12.05 20.21 12.29
CA LEU A 515 12.43 19.02 13.04
C LEU A 515 11.62 18.87 14.34
N SER A 516 11.13 19.97 14.90
CA SER A 516 10.24 20.00 16.07
C SER A 516 8.97 20.82 15.78
N PRO A 517 8.08 20.31 14.90
CA PRO A 517 6.97 21.09 14.40
C PRO A 517 5.89 21.33 15.47
N PRO A 518 4.96 22.28 15.21
CA PRO A 518 3.77 22.47 16.02
C PRO A 518 2.96 21.17 16.15
N LYS A 519 2.24 21.02 17.27
CA LYS A 519 1.33 19.90 17.46
C LYS A 519 0.26 19.90 16.36
N VAL A 520 -0.02 18.73 15.80
CA VAL A 520 -1.12 18.54 14.86
C VAL A 520 -2.48 18.79 15.54
N THR A 521 -3.35 19.57 14.88
CA THR A 521 -4.69 19.93 15.36
C THR A 521 -5.79 19.37 14.44
N GLU A 522 -7.04 19.38 14.91
CA GLU A 522 -8.19 18.98 14.06
C GLU A 522 -8.40 20.00 12.92
N ASP A 523 -8.54 21.27 13.28
CA ASP A 523 -8.70 22.38 12.36
C ASP A 523 -7.48 23.28 12.31
N ILE A 524 -7.36 24.05 11.23
CA ILE A 524 -6.38 25.13 11.12
C ILE A 524 -6.73 26.20 12.17
N ASP A 525 -5.82 26.45 13.10
CA ASP A 525 -5.94 27.57 14.03
C ASP A 525 -5.81 28.90 13.27
N ARG A 526 -6.96 29.51 12.96
CA ARG A 526 -7.03 30.83 12.31
C ARG A 526 -6.94 32.00 13.29
N SER A 527 -6.90 31.74 14.60
CA SER A 527 -6.77 32.77 15.63
C SER A 527 -5.32 33.23 15.79
N ARG A 528 -4.37 32.39 15.36
CA ARG A 528 -2.97 32.74 15.12
C ARG A 528 -2.83 33.11 13.65
N GLU A 529 -2.96 34.41 13.34
CA GLU A 529 -2.44 34.93 12.07
C GLU A 529 -0.95 34.56 12.00
N GLY A 530 -0.62 33.56 11.19
CA GLY A 530 0.72 33.01 11.06
C GLY A 530 1.03 31.93 12.10
N LEU A 531 0.97 30.66 11.69
CA LEU A 531 1.96 29.70 12.21
C LEU A 531 3.32 30.26 11.80
N SER A 532 4.00 30.94 12.74
CA SER A 532 5.30 31.54 12.53
C SER A 532 6.35 30.42 12.44
N ILE A 533 6.38 29.76 11.29
CA ILE A 533 7.58 29.07 10.82
C ILE A 533 8.46 30.18 10.23
N PRO A 534 9.67 30.40 10.77
CA PRO A 534 10.60 31.41 10.25
C PRO A 534 10.78 31.27 8.74
N GLY A 535 10.72 32.39 8.01
CA GLY A 535 10.84 32.42 6.54
C GLY A 535 9.52 32.30 5.76
N GLN A 536 8.37 32.09 6.42
CA GLN A 536 7.06 32.05 5.75
C GLN A 536 6.29 33.36 5.98
N GLY A 537 6.27 34.25 4.97
CA GLY A 537 5.46 35.48 4.99
C GLY A 537 3.97 35.17 5.11
N ASN A 538 3.20 36.08 5.74
CA ASN A 538 1.78 35.90 6.02
C ASN A 538 0.94 35.58 4.77
N VAL A 539 0.08 34.58 4.89
CA VAL A 539 -0.89 34.17 3.85
C VAL A 539 -2.02 35.20 3.78
N ASN A 540 -1.87 36.27 2.99
CA ASN A 540 -3.02 37.07 2.57
C ASN A 540 -3.73 36.36 1.40
N ARG A 541 -4.85 35.69 1.69
CA ARG A 541 -5.83 35.29 0.65
C ARG A 541 -6.89 36.38 0.54
N GLU A 542 -6.65 37.38 -0.30
CA GLU A 542 -7.77 38.06 -0.94
C GLU A 542 -8.36 37.13 -2.00
N ARG A 543 -9.68 36.94 -1.92
CA ARG A 543 -10.46 36.16 -2.88
C ARG A 543 -10.41 36.87 -4.22
N ASP A 544 -9.79 36.27 -5.21
CA ASP A 544 -10.19 36.46 -6.60
C ASP A 544 -10.56 35.11 -7.22
N ALA A 545 -11.80 35.09 -7.71
CA ALA A 545 -12.38 34.00 -8.45
C ALA A 545 -11.84 34.06 -9.88
N ASP A 546 -10.78 33.30 -10.15
CA ASP A 546 -10.44 32.91 -11.51
C ASP A 546 -9.95 31.45 -11.50
N ALA A 547 -10.91 30.53 -11.38
CA ALA A 547 -10.70 29.09 -11.45
C ALA A 547 -10.65 28.62 -12.92
N SER A 548 -9.93 29.35 -13.77
CA SER A 548 -9.78 29.00 -15.19
C SER A 548 -8.41 29.34 -15.74
N GLN A 549 -7.33 28.76 -15.17
CA GLN A 549 -6.07 28.47 -15.88
C GLN A 549 -5.01 27.74 -15.02
N GLU A 550 -5.38 26.92 -14.04
CA GLU A 550 -4.46 25.88 -13.56
C GLU A 550 -4.50 24.77 -14.60
N GLY A 551 -3.51 24.75 -15.49
CA GLY A 551 -3.27 23.62 -16.38
C GLY A 551 -3.26 22.33 -15.58
N ILE A 552 -3.81 21.27 -16.16
CA ILE A 552 -3.78 19.92 -15.60
C ILE A 552 -2.30 19.55 -15.41
N VAL A 553 -1.77 19.79 -14.21
CA VAL A 553 -0.49 19.25 -13.79
C VAL A 553 -0.84 17.92 -13.12
N SER A 554 -1.03 16.91 -13.96
CA SER A 554 -0.71 15.54 -13.55
C SER A 554 0.71 15.57 -12.99
N ASN A 555 1.02 14.73 -11.99
CA ASN A 555 2.40 14.54 -11.55
C ASN A 555 3.33 14.08 -12.70
N PHE A 556 2.76 13.82 -13.89
CA PHE A 556 3.37 13.17 -15.03
C PHE A 556 2.92 13.71 -16.42
N ASP A 557 2.32 14.91 -16.54
CA ASP A 557 1.96 15.48 -17.86
C ASP A 557 3.03 16.47 -18.37
N HIS A 558 3.84 16.02 -19.33
CA HIS A 558 4.59 16.83 -20.28
C HIS A 558 4.34 16.37 -21.72
#